data_AF-A0A452XGL3-F1
#
_entry.id   AF-A0A452XGL3-F1
#
_cell.length_a   1.000
_cell.length_b   1.000
_cell.length_c   1.000
_cell.angle_alpha   90.00
_cell.angle_beta   90.00
_cell.angle_gamma   90.00
#
_symmetry.space_group_name_H-M   'P 1'
#
loop_
_entity.id
_entity.type
_entity.pdbx_description
1 polymer ?
#
loop_
_entity_poly.entity_id
_entity_poly.type
_entity_poly.pdbx_seq_one_letter_code
_entity_poly.pdbx_strand_id
1 'polypeptide(L)'
;MTKLYKIRSHAHIRALLARADELGRSHKFMLVNLVSLESVRIARESYALLCPLIMEAMFWSCGELDSLSVVAGLSLEIQKLEQDLLPQLMVHEAKLERGALEALVLMKNSAITLLHLSKCFKEALGVLLAKEDLVSDRVEQLSIMLKDTAVNVL
;
A
#
# COMPACT_ATOMS: atom_id res chain seq x y z
N MET A 1 -7.31 -19.63 -22.23
CA MET A 1 -6.54 -18.42 -22.57
C MET A 1 -6.69 -17.42 -21.43
N THR A 2 -5.60 -17.09 -20.75
CA THR A 2 -5.56 -16.11 -19.66
C THR A 2 -5.41 -14.70 -20.25
N LYS A 3 -6.16 -13.72 -19.76
CA LYS A 3 -6.05 -12.33 -20.22
C LYS A 3 -5.32 -11.50 -19.16
N LEU A 4 -4.30 -10.77 -19.57
CA LEU A 4 -3.48 -9.92 -18.70
C LEU A 4 -3.96 -8.46 -18.75
N TYR A 5 -4.20 -7.86 -17.60
CA TYR A 5 -4.49 -6.43 -17.43
C TYR A 5 -3.36 -5.74 -16.68
N LYS A 6 -2.75 -4.74 -17.32
CA LYS A 6 -1.69 -3.92 -16.71
C LYS A 6 -2.30 -2.67 -16.09
N ILE A 7 -2.29 -2.61 -14.77
CA ILE A 7 -2.72 -1.46 -13.99
C ILE A 7 -1.51 -0.56 -13.75
N ARG A 8 -1.62 0.70 -14.18
CA ARG A 8 -0.55 1.70 -14.03
C ARG A 8 -0.98 2.90 -13.18
N SER A 9 -2.25 2.96 -12.84
CA SER A 9 -2.87 4.07 -12.14
C SER A 9 -4.13 3.60 -11.42
N HIS A 10 -4.59 4.37 -10.45
CA HIS A 10 -5.86 4.12 -9.77
C HIS A 10 -7.05 4.20 -10.75
N ALA A 11 -6.97 5.08 -11.76
CA ALA A 11 -7.99 5.19 -12.79
C ALA A 11 -8.16 3.88 -13.60
N HIS A 12 -7.08 3.14 -13.86
CA HIS A 12 -7.16 1.84 -14.52
C HIS A 12 -7.95 0.82 -13.68
N ILE A 13 -7.82 0.84 -12.36
CA ILE A 13 -8.58 -0.03 -11.46
C ILE A 13 -10.07 0.28 -11.56
N ARG A 14 -10.44 1.57 -11.54
CA ARG A 14 -11.83 2.00 -11.70
C ARG A 14 -12.41 1.58 -13.05
N ALA A 15 -11.66 1.77 -14.13
CA ALA A 15 -12.08 1.36 -15.47
C ALA A 15 -12.23 -0.17 -15.61
N LEU A 16 -11.39 -0.93 -14.90
CA LEU A 16 -11.49 -2.39 -14.83
C LEU A 16 -12.75 -2.82 -14.09
N LEU A 17 -13.03 -2.23 -12.93
CA LEU A 17 -14.21 -2.51 -12.12
C LEU A 17 -15.51 -2.21 -12.85
N ALA A 18 -15.57 -1.09 -13.57
CA ALA A 18 -16.73 -0.73 -14.39
C ALA A 18 -17.08 -1.79 -15.45
N ARG A 19 -16.15 -2.69 -15.77
CA ARG A 19 -16.30 -3.75 -16.77
C ARG A 19 -16.19 -5.15 -16.16
N ALA A 20 -16.05 -5.27 -14.84
CA ALA A 20 -15.77 -6.53 -14.16
C ALA A 20 -16.88 -7.56 -14.39
N ASP A 21 -18.14 -7.13 -14.36
CA ASP A 21 -19.30 -8.02 -14.57
C ASP A 21 -19.35 -8.60 -15.99
N GLU A 22 -19.11 -7.77 -17.01
CA GLU A 22 -19.05 -8.20 -18.40
C GLU A 22 -17.90 -9.19 -18.62
N LEU A 23 -16.75 -8.90 -17.99
CA LEU A 23 -15.55 -9.71 -18.08
C LEU A 23 -15.68 -11.03 -17.31
N GLY A 24 -16.35 -11.03 -16.16
CA GLY A 24 -16.60 -12.21 -15.33
C GLY A 24 -17.47 -13.25 -16.04
N ARG A 25 -18.43 -12.81 -16.86
CA ARG A 25 -19.29 -13.71 -17.67
C ARG A 25 -18.52 -14.48 -18.74
N SER A 26 -17.31 -14.05 -19.09
CA SER A 26 -16.50 -14.72 -20.11
C SER A 26 -15.85 -16.04 -19.64
N HIS A 27 -15.91 -16.36 -18.34
CA HIS A 27 -15.29 -17.56 -17.72
C HIS A 27 -13.80 -17.73 -18.03
N LYS A 28 -13.12 -16.66 -18.46
CA LYS A 28 -11.68 -16.64 -18.69
C LYS A 28 -10.97 -16.16 -17.43
N PHE A 29 -9.86 -16.82 -17.10
CA PHE A 29 -8.97 -16.33 -16.06
C PHE A 29 -8.38 -14.97 -16.43
N MET A 30 -8.55 -14.01 -15.53
CA MET A 30 -8.09 -12.63 -15.65
C MET A 30 -6.96 -12.40 -14.66
N LEU A 31 -5.77 -12.11 -15.19
CA LEU A 31 -4.60 -11.76 -14.40
C LEU A 31 -4.46 -10.24 -14.36
N VAL A 32 -4.48 -9.66 -13.18
CA VAL A 32 -4.19 -8.25 -12.92
C VAL A 32 -2.73 -8.15 -12.52
N ASN A 33 -1.97 -7.31 -13.22
CA ASN A 33 -0.60 -6.97 -12.88
C ASN A 33 -0.55 -5.48 -12.52
N LEU A 34 -0.16 -5.19 -11.28
CA LEU A 34 0.05 -3.85 -10.76
C LEU A 34 1.46 -3.37 -11.11
N VAL A 35 1.59 -2.64 -12.21
CA VAL A 35 2.88 -2.11 -12.69
C VAL A 35 3.31 -0.87 -11.90
N SER A 36 2.34 -0.04 -11.51
CA SER A 36 2.58 1.15 -10.70
C SER A 36 1.29 1.63 -10.05
N LEU A 37 1.43 2.14 -8.84
CA LEU A 37 0.44 2.98 -8.18
C LEU A 37 1.13 4.33 -8.00
N GLU A 38 0.68 5.32 -8.75
CA GLU A 38 1.29 6.66 -8.90
C GLU A 38 1.66 7.35 -7.58
N SER A 39 1.05 6.94 -6.46
CA SER A 39 1.40 7.39 -5.12
C SER A 39 1.08 6.32 -4.07
N VAL A 40 1.84 6.31 -2.96
CA VAL A 40 1.51 5.52 -1.76
C VAL A 40 0.15 5.96 -1.18
N ARG A 41 -0.19 7.26 -1.26
CA ARG A 41 -1.43 7.82 -0.70
C ARG A 41 -2.70 7.19 -1.27
N ILE A 42 -2.64 6.78 -2.54
CA ILE A 42 -3.77 6.15 -3.25
C ILE A 42 -3.74 4.62 -3.14
N ALA A 43 -2.72 4.04 -2.51
CA ALA A 43 -2.60 2.58 -2.38
C ALA A 43 -3.74 2.00 -1.56
N ARG A 44 -4.18 2.71 -0.50
CA ARG A 44 -5.33 2.30 0.32
C ARG A 44 -6.62 2.21 -0.49
N GLU A 45 -6.92 3.24 -1.26
CA GLU A 45 -8.12 3.29 -2.12
C GLU A 45 -8.04 2.23 -3.22
N SER A 46 -6.85 2.06 -3.81
CA SER A 46 -6.59 1.05 -4.83
C SER A 46 -6.77 -0.37 -4.29
N TYR A 47 -6.27 -0.66 -3.09
CA TYR A 47 -6.45 -1.93 -2.40
C TYR A 47 -7.93 -2.20 -2.11
N ALA A 48 -8.64 -1.23 -1.53
CA ALA A 48 -10.04 -1.37 -1.18
C ALA A 48 -10.93 -1.67 -2.40
N LEU A 49 -10.58 -1.10 -3.57
CA LEU A 49 -11.28 -1.37 -4.82
C LEU A 49 -10.92 -2.74 -5.43
N LEU A 50 -9.64 -3.12 -5.38
CA LEU A 50 -9.17 -4.33 -6.05
C LEU A 50 -9.40 -5.60 -5.22
N CYS A 51 -9.33 -5.51 -3.89
CA CYS A 51 -9.40 -6.65 -2.98
C CYS A 51 -10.69 -7.47 -3.14
N PRO A 52 -11.91 -6.87 -3.15
CA PRO A 52 -13.14 -7.64 -3.37
C PRO A 52 -13.14 -8.33 -4.73
N LEU A 53 -12.67 -7.65 -5.79
CA LEU A 53 -12.60 -8.21 -7.13
C LEU A 53 -11.74 -9.47 -7.20
N ILE A 54 -10.61 -9.50 -6.48
CA ILE A 54 -9.70 -10.65 -6.48
C ILE A 54 -10.18 -11.75 -5.51
N MET A 55 -10.69 -11.40 -4.34
CA MET A 55 -11.04 -12.36 -3.30
C MET A 55 -12.41 -13.02 -3.52
N GLU A 56 -13.38 -12.29 -4.08
CA GLU A 56 -14.75 -12.78 -4.21
C GLU A 56 -15.01 -13.41 -5.59
N ALA A 57 -14.22 -13.06 -6.61
CA ALA A 57 -14.43 -13.56 -7.96
C ALA A 57 -13.44 -14.67 -8.34
N MET A 58 -13.96 -15.88 -8.55
CA MET A 58 -13.18 -17.11 -8.80
C MET A 58 -12.18 -17.03 -9.99
N PHE A 59 -12.39 -16.11 -10.93
CA PHE A 59 -11.59 -16.02 -12.16
C PHE A 59 -10.54 -14.91 -12.16
N TRP A 60 -10.35 -14.21 -11.05
CA TRP A 60 -9.42 -13.10 -10.97
C TRP A 60 -8.21 -13.43 -10.09
N SER A 61 -7.04 -12.95 -10.49
CA SER A 61 -5.83 -13.06 -9.67
C SER A 61 -4.97 -11.81 -9.81
N CYS A 62 -4.27 -11.46 -8.73
CA CYS A 62 -3.33 -10.36 -8.69
C CYS A 62 -2.15 -10.79 -7.81
N GLY A 63 -0.98 -10.97 -8.41
CA GLY A 63 0.21 -11.43 -7.68
C GLY A 63 0.75 -10.39 -6.69
N GLU A 64 0.43 -9.12 -6.95
CA GLU A 64 0.89 -7.98 -6.18
C GLU A 64 -0.09 -7.54 -5.07
N LEU A 65 -1.20 -8.26 -4.89
CA LEU A 65 -2.25 -7.86 -3.95
C LEU A 65 -1.76 -7.80 -2.50
N ASP A 66 -0.92 -8.75 -2.08
CA ASP A 66 -0.35 -8.78 -0.73
C ASP A 66 0.56 -7.57 -0.49
N SER A 67 1.41 -7.24 -1.47
CA SER A 67 2.26 -6.04 -1.40
C SER A 67 1.43 -4.77 -1.37
N LEU A 68 0.37 -4.69 -2.20
CA LEU A 68 -0.56 -3.57 -2.19
C LEU A 68 -1.28 -3.45 -0.83
N SER A 69 -1.67 -4.55 -0.19
CA SER A 69 -2.25 -4.55 1.15
C SER A 69 -1.31 -3.91 2.18
N VAL A 70 -0.03 -4.29 2.15
CA VAL A 70 0.97 -3.71 3.07
C VAL A 70 1.18 -2.21 2.81
N VAL A 71 1.29 -1.81 1.53
CA VAL A 71 1.45 -0.38 1.18
C VAL A 71 0.19 0.42 1.52
N ALA A 72 -1.00 -0.16 1.40
CA ALA A 72 -2.26 0.42 1.86
C ALA A 72 -2.26 0.64 3.39
N GLY A 73 -1.75 -0.32 4.15
CA GLY A 73 -1.55 -0.19 5.59
C GLY A 73 -0.57 0.94 5.94
N LEU A 74 0.55 1.03 5.22
CA LEU A 74 1.53 2.12 5.39
C LEU A 74 0.90 3.49 5.12
N SER A 75 0.14 3.59 4.02
CA SER A 75 -0.59 4.81 3.67
C SER A 75 -1.57 5.24 4.76
N LEU A 76 -2.23 4.29 5.42
CA LEU A 76 -3.16 4.58 6.51
C LEU A 76 -2.42 5.18 7.72
N GLU A 77 -1.30 4.59 8.12
CA GLU A 77 -0.53 5.10 9.25
C GLU A 77 0.09 6.46 8.97
N ILE A 78 0.59 6.71 7.75
CA ILE A 78 1.06 8.03 7.34
C ILE A 78 -0.07 9.06 7.41
N GLN A 79 -1.27 8.72 6.93
CA GLN A 79 -2.43 9.63 7.01
C GLN A 79 -2.81 9.98 8.46
N LYS A 80 -2.80 9.01 9.38
CA LYS A 80 -3.05 9.27 10.81
C LYS A 80 -2.02 10.23 11.40
N LEU A 81 -0.74 10.02 11.10
CA LEU A 81 0.32 10.91 11.57
C LEU A 81 0.16 12.33 10.99
N GLU A 82 -0.23 12.45 9.73
CA GLU A 82 -0.40 13.77 9.10
C GLU A 82 -1.65 14.52 9.58
N GLN A 83 -2.74 13.80 9.83
CA GLN A 83 -4.04 14.41 10.13
C GLN A 83 -4.31 14.55 11.63
N ASP A 84 -3.86 13.59 12.43
CA ASP A 84 -4.17 13.56 13.86
C ASP A 84 -2.99 14.07 14.69
N LEU A 85 -1.75 13.74 14.31
CA LEU A 85 -0.56 14.10 15.09
C LEU A 85 0.00 15.48 14.75
N LEU A 86 0.25 15.78 13.47
CA LEU A 86 0.85 17.07 13.07
C LEU A 86 0.06 18.27 13.60
N PRO A 87 -1.28 18.32 13.51
CA PRO A 87 -2.03 19.44 14.04
C PRO A 87 -1.91 19.57 15.56
N GLN A 88 -1.88 18.44 16.30
CA GLN A 88 -1.72 18.47 17.76
C GLN A 88 -0.34 18.97 18.19
N LEU A 89 0.72 18.68 17.42
CA LEU A 89 2.07 19.18 17.67
C LEU A 89 2.24 20.66 17.29
N MET A 90 1.49 21.14 16.29
CA MET A 90 1.50 22.55 15.87
C MET A 90 0.71 23.45 16.83
N VAL A 91 -0.21 22.91 17.62
CA VAL A 91 -0.95 23.62 18.67
C VAL A 91 -0.11 23.65 19.97
N HIS A 92 0.87 24.56 19.96
CA HIS A 92 1.51 25.27 21.08
C HIS A 92 2.56 24.57 21.98
N GLU A 93 3.76 25.15 21.89
CA GLU A 93 4.90 25.22 22.83
C GLU A 93 4.57 25.73 24.25
N ALA A 94 3.33 25.64 24.74
CA ALA A 94 2.96 26.18 26.05
C ALA A 94 2.03 25.23 26.81
N LYS A 95 2.66 24.30 27.56
CA LYS A 95 2.11 23.32 28.50
C LYS A 95 1.67 21.98 27.87
N LEU A 96 2.34 20.92 28.33
CA LEU A 96 1.96 19.51 28.13
C LEU A 96 0.57 19.25 28.72
N GLU A 97 -0.48 19.48 27.92
CA GLU A 97 -1.85 19.08 28.24
C GLU A 97 -2.15 17.67 27.73
N ARG A 98 -3.36 17.16 28.04
CA ARG A 98 -3.85 15.83 27.64
C ARG A 98 -3.63 15.52 26.14
N GLY A 99 -3.72 16.52 25.27
CA GLY A 99 -3.45 16.37 23.83
C GLY A 99 -2.02 15.95 23.50
N ALA A 100 -1.01 16.39 24.27
CA ALA A 100 0.37 15.97 24.07
C ALA A 100 0.59 14.49 24.42
N LEU A 101 -0.11 13.98 25.44
CA LEU A 101 -0.06 12.56 25.79
C LEU A 101 -0.74 11.70 24.72
N GLU A 102 -1.88 12.14 24.20
CA GLU A 102 -2.60 11.47 23.11
C GLU A 102 -1.76 11.43 21.83
N ALA A 103 -1.12 12.54 21.47
CA ALA A 103 -0.14 12.63 20.39
C ALA A 103 1.04 11.65 20.56
N LEU A 104 1.66 11.59 21.75
CA LEU A 104 2.76 10.67 22.03
C LEU A 104 2.35 9.20 21.95
N VAL A 105 1.17 8.85 22.45
CA VAL A 105 0.62 7.49 22.34
C VAL A 105 0.37 7.13 20.87
N LEU A 106 -0.19 8.06 20.09
CA LEU A 106 -0.41 7.86 18.66
C LEU A 106 0.91 7.66 17.91
N MET A 107 1.92 8.52 18.15
CA MET A 107 3.27 8.35 17.60
C MET A 107 3.85 6.98 17.86
N LYS A 108 3.81 6.54 19.13
CA LYS A 108 4.34 5.23 19.53
C LYS A 108 3.63 4.09 18.78
N ASN A 109 2.30 4.12 18.73
CA ASN A 109 1.51 3.07 18.10
C ASN A 109 1.72 3.02 16.59
N SER A 110 1.81 4.19 15.94
CA SER A 110 2.11 4.26 14.51
C SER A 110 3.54 3.83 14.20
N ALA A 111 4.53 4.17 15.03
CA ALA A 111 5.91 3.69 14.86
C ALA A 111 6.02 2.16 14.95
N ILE A 112 5.32 1.53 15.90
CA ILE A 112 5.25 0.06 16.02
C ILE A 112 4.62 -0.55 14.76
N THR A 113 3.51 0.03 14.30
CA THR A 113 2.78 -0.46 13.11
C THR A 113 3.63 -0.30 11.84
N LEU A 114 4.27 0.86 11.65
CA LEU A 114 5.16 1.11 10.52
C LEU A 114 6.35 0.14 10.50
N LEU A 115 6.94 -0.15 11.66
CA LEU A 115 8.02 -1.14 11.78
C LEU A 115 7.55 -2.55 11.39
N HIS A 116 6.35 -2.94 11.82
CA HIS A 116 5.76 -4.22 11.46
C HIS A 116 5.47 -4.30 9.95
N LEU A 117 4.81 -3.29 9.39
CA LEU A 117 4.49 -3.21 7.97
C LEU A 117 5.75 -3.19 7.10
N SER A 118 6.83 -2.56 7.55
CA SER A 118 8.13 -2.61 6.86
C SER A 118 8.67 -4.04 6.74
N LYS A 119 8.51 -4.87 7.78
CA LYS A 119 8.90 -6.29 7.74
C LYS A 119 8.02 -7.09 6.78
N CYS A 120 6.69 -6.94 6.91
CA CYS A 120 5.74 -7.60 6.02
C CYS A 120 5.95 -7.21 4.55
N PHE A 121 6.31 -5.95 4.29
CA PHE A 121 6.60 -5.49 2.93
C PHE A 121 7.81 -6.21 2.36
N LYS A 122 8.90 -6.33 3.13
CA LYS A 122 10.10 -7.05 2.71
C LYS A 122 9.82 -8.53 2.43
N GLU A 123 9.01 -9.17 3.25
CA GLU A 123 8.59 -10.56 3.06
C GLU A 123 7.74 -10.73 1.80
N ALA A 124 6.70 -9.90 1.64
CA ALA A 124 5.83 -9.91 0.47
C ALA A 124 6.61 -9.63 -0.83
N LEU A 125 7.54 -8.68 -0.78
CA LEU A 125 8.45 -8.37 -1.88
C LEU A 125 9.38 -9.55 -2.17
N GLY A 126 9.95 -10.19 -1.15
CA GLY A 126 10.78 -11.39 -1.32
C GLY A 126 10.05 -12.56 -2.00
N VAL A 127 8.77 -12.75 -1.66
CA VAL A 127 7.89 -13.74 -2.31
C VAL A 127 7.59 -13.37 -3.77
N LEU A 128 7.43 -12.08 -4.07
CA LEU A 128 7.27 -11.56 -5.43
C LEU A 128 8.55 -11.73 -6.26
N LEU A 129 9.72 -11.43 -5.69
CA LEU A 129 11.02 -11.52 -6.33
C LEU A 129 11.42 -12.97 -6.64
N ALA A 130 11.07 -13.92 -5.79
CA ALA A 130 11.28 -15.35 -6.06
C ALA A 130 10.48 -15.86 -7.28
N LYS A 131 9.48 -15.09 -7.75
CA LYS A 131 8.69 -15.40 -8.96
C LYS A 131 9.17 -14.66 -10.21
N GLU A 132 9.95 -13.57 -10.08
CA GLU A 132 10.42 -12.76 -11.21
C GLU A 132 11.92 -12.45 -11.08
N ASP A 133 12.74 -13.16 -11.87
CA ASP A 133 14.22 -13.17 -11.87
C ASP A 133 14.90 -11.84 -12.31
N LEU A 134 14.21 -10.70 -12.34
CA LEU A 134 14.63 -9.49 -13.07
C LEU A 134 14.45 -8.13 -12.35
N VAL A 135 14.22 -8.10 -11.03
CA VAL A 135 13.91 -6.86 -10.29
C VAL A 135 14.89 -6.55 -9.15
N SER A 136 16.17 -6.94 -9.29
CA SER A 136 17.18 -6.66 -8.26
C SER A 136 17.44 -5.15 -8.10
N ASP A 137 17.66 -4.44 -9.20
CA ASP A 137 18.17 -3.06 -9.16
C ASP A 137 17.14 -2.05 -8.63
N ARG A 138 15.86 -2.26 -8.94
CA ARG A 138 14.76 -1.39 -8.47
C ARG A 138 14.44 -1.59 -7.00
N VAL A 139 14.61 -2.82 -6.50
CA VAL A 139 14.40 -3.14 -5.09
C VAL A 139 15.54 -2.60 -4.25
N GLU A 140 16.77 -2.64 -4.76
CA GLU A 140 17.91 -2.00 -4.11
C GLU A 140 17.71 -0.48 -4.00
N GLN A 141 17.26 0.18 -5.08
CA GLN A 141 16.91 1.61 -5.02
C GLN A 141 15.78 1.94 -4.05
N LEU A 142 14.69 1.17 -4.04
CA LEU A 142 13.57 1.38 -3.10
C LEU A 142 13.98 1.14 -1.64
N SER A 143 14.80 0.13 -1.40
CA SER A 143 15.35 -0.16 -0.07
C SER A 143 16.25 0.99 0.43
N ILE A 144 17.11 1.52 -0.45
CA ILE A 144 17.94 2.71 -0.16
C ILE A 144 17.06 3.92 0.15
N MET A 145 16.08 4.23 -0.70
CA MET A 145 15.19 5.37 -0.50
C MET A 145 14.40 5.29 0.82
N LEU A 146 13.90 4.10 1.17
CA LEU A 146 13.21 3.89 2.44
C LEU A 146 14.15 4.03 3.64
N LYS A 147 15.41 3.60 3.50
CA LYS A 147 16.43 3.72 4.54
C LYS A 147 16.84 5.18 4.76
N ASP A 148 17.03 5.94 3.69
CA ASP A 148 17.36 7.37 3.75
C ASP A 148 16.21 8.20 4.31
N THR A 149 14.97 7.84 3.98
CA THR A 149 13.78 8.49 4.56
C THR A 149 13.70 8.20 6.07
N ALA A 150 14.04 6.99 6.51
CA ALA A 150 14.05 6.64 7.93
C ALA A 150 15.18 7.34 8.72
N VAL A 151 16.33 7.63 8.10
CA VAL A 151 17.45 8.34 8.73
C VAL A 151 17.15 9.82 8.91
N ASN A 152 16.41 10.45 7.99
CA ASN A 152 16.06 11.88 8.08
C ASN A 152 14.91 12.20 9.06
N VAL A 153 14.34 11.19 9.71
CA VAL A 153 13.22 11.32 10.66
C VAL A 153 13.68 11.09 12.11
N LEU A 154 14.95 10.73 12.34
CA LEU A 154 15.61 10.61 13.65
C LEU A 154 16.53 11.80 13.91
#